data_AF-H3ZNT4-F1
#
_entry.id   AF-H3ZNT4-F1
#
_cell.length_a   1.000
_cell.length_b   1.000
_cell.length_c   1.000
_cell.angle_alpha   90.00
_cell.angle_beta   90.00
_cell.angle_gamma   90.00
#
_symmetry.space_group_name_H-M   'P 1'
#
loop_
_entity.id
_entity.type
_entity.pdbx_description
1 polymer ?
#
loop_
_entity_poly.entity_id
_entity_poly.type
_entity_poly.pdbx_seq_one_letter_code
_entity_poly.pdbx_strand_id
1 'polypeptide(L)'
;MVEPLVKKAAEVEDKAAKSYTEGLAKIRGQGLKYTDTEAVVTRIAVDTIIHKHLMKAILEAQKELEKVGKGYEHVKEPEEIELSGEQALLVKRFAEMHLEIEKDMIETYKKMAEKMTHPLFKGLAEALVKNEEDHHRLLKKLIEKYGEV
;
A
#
# COMPACT_ATOMS: atom_id res chain seq x y z
N MET A 1 -3.42 -11.16 -15.37
CA MET A 1 -3.81 -10.53 -14.08
C MET A 1 -3.32 -11.39 -12.94
N VAL A 2 -2.76 -10.76 -11.89
CA VAL A 2 -2.16 -11.47 -10.73
C VAL A 2 -3.23 -11.90 -9.71
N GLU A 3 -4.46 -11.43 -9.85
CA GLU A 3 -5.58 -11.67 -8.93
C GLU A 3 -5.77 -13.15 -8.53
N PRO A 4 -5.71 -14.16 -9.44
CA PRO A 4 -5.83 -15.56 -9.02
C PRO A 4 -4.73 -16.00 -8.04
N LEU A 5 -3.52 -15.46 -8.18
CA LEU A 5 -2.40 -15.74 -7.30
C LEU A 5 -2.58 -15.05 -5.94
N VAL A 6 -3.04 -13.79 -5.93
CA VAL A 6 -3.34 -13.06 -4.69
C VAL A 6 -4.46 -13.75 -3.92
N LYS A 7 -5.53 -14.16 -4.61
CA LYS A 7 -6.63 -14.92 -4.01
C LYS A 7 -6.14 -16.22 -3.40
N LYS A 8 -5.30 -16.96 -4.13
CA LYS A 8 -4.71 -18.20 -3.61
C LYS A 8 -3.85 -17.94 -2.37
N ALA A 9 -3.02 -16.90 -2.38
CA ALA A 9 -2.21 -16.50 -1.24
C ALA A 9 -3.08 -16.14 -0.03
N ALA A 10 -4.14 -15.33 -0.22
CA ALA A 10 -5.07 -14.97 0.84
C ALA A 10 -5.74 -16.20 1.49
N GLU A 11 -6.13 -17.19 0.70
CA GLU A 11 -6.71 -18.45 1.21
C GLU A 11 -5.69 -19.29 2.00
N VAL A 12 -4.45 -19.36 1.53
CA VAL A 12 -3.37 -20.11 2.19
C VAL A 12 -2.99 -19.43 3.51
N GLU A 13 -2.79 -18.11 3.51
CA GLU A 13 -2.43 -17.33 4.69
C GLU A 13 -3.56 -17.34 5.74
N ASP A 14 -4.84 -17.34 5.33
CA ASP A 14 -5.96 -17.46 6.28
C ASP A 14 -5.97 -18.81 7.02
N LYS A 15 -5.67 -19.91 6.30
CA LYS A 15 -5.54 -21.24 6.90
C LYS A 15 -4.29 -21.34 7.78
N ALA A 16 -3.16 -20.82 7.31
CA ALA A 16 -1.91 -20.84 8.05
C ALA A 16 -2.02 -20.05 9.36
N ALA A 17 -2.61 -18.84 9.33
CA ALA A 17 -2.79 -18.02 10.53
C ALA A 17 -3.64 -18.74 11.61
N LYS A 18 -4.71 -19.43 11.21
CA LYS A 18 -5.50 -20.28 12.12
C LYS A 18 -4.65 -21.40 12.71
N SER A 19 -3.94 -22.14 11.86
CA SER A 19 -3.10 -23.26 12.29
C SER A 19 -1.99 -22.83 13.25
N TYR A 20 -1.28 -21.73 12.98
CA TYR A 20 -0.24 -21.22 13.88
C TYR A 20 -0.81 -20.72 15.20
N THR A 21 -1.98 -20.08 15.20
CA THR A 21 -2.62 -19.60 16.44
C THR A 21 -3.03 -20.78 17.33
N GLU A 22 -3.63 -21.82 16.75
CA GLU A 22 -3.99 -23.05 17.46
C GLU A 22 -2.74 -23.83 17.94
N GLY A 23 -1.72 -23.92 17.10
CA GLY A 23 -0.44 -24.57 17.43
C GLY A 23 0.28 -23.88 18.58
N LEU A 24 0.30 -22.54 18.59
CA LEU A 24 0.89 -21.73 19.65
C LEU A 24 0.20 -21.97 21.00
N ALA A 25 -1.13 -22.10 21.01
CA ALA A 25 -1.88 -22.45 22.21
C ALA A 25 -1.48 -23.83 22.77
N LYS A 26 -1.29 -24.83 21.89
CA LYS A 26 -0.83 -26.17 22.28
C LYS A 26 0.61 -26.15 22.83
N ILE A 27 1.53 -25.46 22.16
CA ILE A 27 2.93 -25.30 22.61
C ILE A 27 2.98 -24.72 24.02
N ARG A 28 2.22 -23.65 24.27
CA ARG A 28 2.11 -23.03 25.60
C ARG A 28 1.53 -23.99 26.64
N GLY A 29 0.55 -24.80 26.26
CA GLY A 29 -0.05 -25.84 27.12
C GLY A 29 0.87 -27.02 27.44
N GLN A 30 1.89 -27.27 26.62
CA GLN A 30 2.89 -28.34 26.83
C GLN A 30 4.10 -27.89 27.67
N GLY A 31 4.01 -26.75 28.36
CA GLY A 31 5.08 -26.26 29.22
C GLY A 31 6.19 -25.51 28.50
N LEU A 32 6.04 -25.21 27.20
CA LEU A 32 7.02 -24.45 26.42
C LEU A 32 6.81 -22.93 26.48
N LYS A 33 5.96 -22.45 27.38
CA LYS A 33 5.69 -21.02 27.54
C LYS A 33 6.98 -20.28 27.93
N TYR A 34 7.25 -19.13 27.29
CA TYR A 34 8.46 -18.32 27.53
C TYR A 34 9.79 -19.02 27.17
N THR A 35 9.74 -20.05 26.32
CA THR A 35 10.95 -20.69 25.78
C THR A 35 11.32 -20.08 24.43
N ASP A 36 12.57 -20.25 24.01
CA ASP A 36 13.02 -19.83 22.68
C ASP A 36 12.19 -20.47 21.56
N THR A 37 11.74 -21.70 21.74
CA THR A 37 10.83 -22.38 20.81
C THR A 37 9.50 -21.64 20.67
N GLU A 38 8.91 -21.18 21.78
CA GLU A 38 7.67 -20.39 21.74
C GLU A 38 7.90 -19.02 21.09
N ALA A 39 9.06 -18.39 21.33
CA ALA A 39 9.42 -17.13 20.68
C ALA A 39 9.54 -17.27 19.15
N VAL A 40 10.20 -18.32 18.66
CA VAL A 40 10.33 -18.60 17.22
C VAL A 40 8.95 -18.82 16.58
N VAL A 41 8.10 -19.66 17.18
CA VAL A 41 6.77 -19.94 16.64
C VAL A 41 5.87 -18.71 16.70
N THR A 42 5.98 -17.90 17.76
CA THR A 42 5.25 -16.63 17.88
C THR A 42 5.63 -15.66 16.76
N ARG A 43 6.92 -15.53 16.44
CA ARG A 43 7.37 -14.68 15.33
C ARG A 43 6.71 -15.10 14.01
N ILE A 44 6.72 -16.39 13.69
CA ILE A 44 6.10 -16.92 12.46
C ILE A 44 4.59 -16.66 12.46
N ALA A 45 3.92 -16.86 13.60
CA ALA A 45 2.50 -16.59 13.73
C ALA A 45 2.17 -15.10 13.47
N VAL A 46 2.97 -14.18 14.01
CA VAL A 46 2.82 -12.73 13.78
C VAL A 46 2.95 -12.40 12.29
N ASP A 47 4.01 -12.87 11.63
CA ASP A 47 4.23 -12.64 10.19
C ASP A 47 3.05 -13.18 9.36
N THR A 48 2.58 -14.38 9.65
CA THR A 48 1.46 -15.03 8.94
C THR A 48 0.15 -14.26 9.12
N ILE A 49 -0.12 -13.72 10.32
CA ILE A 49 -1.29 -12.88 10.57
C ILE A 49 -1.22 -11.61 9.72
N ILE A 50 -0.04 -10.98 9.66
CA ILE A 50 0.17 -9.79 8.84
C ILE A 50 -0.09 -10.10 7.36
N HIS A 51 0.50 -11.18 6.84
CA HIS A 51 0.31 -11.57 5.44
C HIS A 51 -1.15 -11.84 5.09
N LYS A 52 -1.88 -12.57 5.95
CA LYS A 52 -3.33 -12.80 5.78
C LYS A 52 -4.09 -11.48 5.57
N HIS A 53 -3.82 -10.48 6.38
CA HIS A 53 -4.52 -9.20 6.29
C HIS A 53 -4.11 -8.39 5.05
N LEU A 54 -2.83 -8.39 4.71
CA LEU A 54 -2.33 -7.72 3.51
C LEU A 54 -2.88 -8.34 2.23
N MET A 55 -2.91 -9.67 2.11
CA MET A 55 -3.45 -10.33 0.92
C MET A 55 -4.94 -10.05 0.74
N LYS A 56 -5.72 -9.92 1.83
CA LYS A 56 -7.12 -9.50 1.76
C LYS A 56 -7.25 -8.06 1.28
N ALA A 57 -6.47 -7.14 1.84
CA ALA A 57 -6.48 -5.75 1.41
C ALA A 57 -6.08 -5.58 -0.07
N ILE A 58 -5.06 -6.32 -0.53
CA ILE A 58 -4.65 -6.31 -1.95
C ILE A 58 -5.77 -6.84 -2.84
N LEU A 59 -6.42 -7.94 -2.46
CA LEU A 59 -7.52 -8.52 -3.23
C LEU A 59 -8.72 -7.55 -3.32
N GLU A 60 -9.04 -6.84 -2.24
CA GLU A 60 -10.08 -5.81 -2.23
C GLU A 60 -9.70 -4.64 -3.13
N ALA A 61 -8.47 -4.13 -3.00
CA ALA A 61 -7.96 -3.06 -3.86
C ALA A 61 -7.99 -3.44 -5.35
N GLN A 62 -7.60 -4.68 -5.71
CA GLN A 62 -7.65 -5.15 -7.10
C GLN A 62 -9.06 -5.07 -7.71
N LYS A 63 -10.10 -5.45 -6.95
CA LYS A 63 -11.49 -5.37 -7.40
C LYS A 63 -11.98 -3.93 -7.62
N GLU A 64 -11.46 -2.99 -6.84
CA GLU A 64 -11.76 -1.58 -7.02
C GLU A 64 -11.00 -0.99 -8.21
N LEU A 65 -9.73 -1.37 -8.36
CA LEU A 65 -8.89 -0.95 -9.48
C LEU A 65 -9.46 -1.41 -10.83
N GLU A 66 -10.13 -2.56 -10.91
CA GLU A 66 -10.82 -2.98 -12.15
C GLU A 66 -11.88 -1.98 -12.64
N LYS A 67 -12.45 -1.18 -11.73
CA LYS A 67 -13.49 -0.19 -12.08
C LYS A 67 -12.91 1.11 -12.63
N VAL A 68 -11.71 1.49 -12.17
CA VAL A 68 -11.09 2.80 -12.45
C VAL A 68 -9.81 2.71 -13.27
N GLY A 69 -9.21 1.54 -13.37
CA GLY A 69 -7.90 1.32 -13.99
C GLY A 69 -7.91 1.33 -15.52
N LYS A 70 -9.08 1.49 -16.17
CA LYS A 70 -9.16 1.66 -17.62
C LYS A 70 -8.46 2.95 -18.01
N GLY A 71 -7.41 2.84 -18.84
CA GLY A 71 -6.61 3.97 -19.32
C GLY A 71 -5.26 4.15 -18.62
N TYR A 72 -4.96 3.38 -17.56
CA TYR A 72 -3.64 3.39 -16.92
C TYR A 72 -2.51 2.93 -17.87
N GLU A 73 -2.83 2.12 -18.88
CA GLU A 73 -1.87 1.66 -19.91
C GLU A 73 -1.42 2.77 -20.87
N HIS A 74 -2.01 3.96 -20.80
CA HIS A 74 -1.72 5.10 -21.67
C HIS A 74 -1.21 6.33 -20.90
N VAL A 75 -0.68 6.13 -19.69
CA VAL A 75 -0.09 7.22 -18.90
C VAL A 75 1.06 7.84 -19.69
N LYS A 76 0.90 9.11 -20.02
CA LYS A 76 1.93 9.96 -20.61
C LYS A 76 2.53 10.87 -19.54
N GLU A 77 3.74 11.33 -19.75
CA GLU A 77 4.28 12.42 -18.95
C GLU A 77 3.42 13.68 -19.14
N PRO A 78 3.20 14.50 -18.08
CA PRO A 78 2.40 15.71 -18.16
C PRO A 78 2.74 16.62 -19.35
N GLU A 79 4.02 16.70 -19.71
CA GLU A 79 4.56 17.50 -20.81
C GLU A 79 4.00 17.10 -22.18
N GLU A 80 3.54 15.87 -22.36
CA GLU A 80 3.03 15.35 -23.63
C GLU A 80 1.49 15.48 -23.79
N ILE A 81 0.81 16.01 -22.76
CA ILE A 81 -0.66 16.06 -22.72
C ILE A 81 -1.15 17.42 -23.23
N GLU A 82 -1.85 17.45 -24.36
CA GLU A 82 -2.44 18.67 -24.90
C GLU A 82 -3.92 18.77 -24.51
N LEU A 83 -4.32 19.90 -23.93
CA LEU A 83 -5.68 20.16 -23.43
C LEU A 83 -6.21 21.50 -23.96
N SER A 84 -7.53 21.62 -24.09
CA SER A 84 -8.17 22.92 -24.33
C SER A 84 -8.11 23.82 -23.09
N GLY A 85 -8.31 25.14 -23.24
CA GLY A 85 -8.19 26.09 -22.13
C GLY A 85 -9.07 25.77 -20.90
N GLU A 86 -10.31 25.34 -21.11
CA GLU A 86 -11.22 24.94 -20.02
C GLU A 86 -10.75 23.65 -19.34
N GLN A 87 -10.28 22.67 -20.12
CA GLN A 87 -9.74 21.41 -19.60
C GLN A 87 -8.45 21.63 -18.80
N ALA A 88 -7.56 22.48 -19.30
CA ALA A 88 -6.32 22.84 -18.63
C ALA A 88 -6.58 23.51 -17.27
N LEU A 89 -7.54 24.45 -17.20
CA LEU A 89 -7.91 25.11 -15.95
C LEU A 89 -8.49 24.13 -14.92
N LEU A 90 -9.33 23.18 -15.37
CA LEU A 90 -9.90 22.15 -14.50
C LEU A 90 -8.80 21.22 -13.95
N VAL A 91 -7.90 20.74 -14.80
CA VAL A 91 -6.78 19.86 -14.40
C VAL A 91 -5.83 20.59 -13.46
N LYS A 92 -5.52 21.87 -13.71
CA LYS A 92 -4.69 22.69 -12.83
C LYS A 92 -5.30 22.78 -11.43
N ARG A 93 -6.57 23.18 -11.31
CA ARG A 93 -7.25 23.29 -10.00
C ARG A 93 -7.28 21.95 -9.27
N PHE A 94 -7.54 20.86 -10.00
CA PHE A 94 -7.49 19.53 -9.43
C PHE A 94 -6.09 19.21 -8.88
N ALA A 95 -5.02 19.51 -9.64
CA ALA A 95 -3.65 19.27 -9.22
C ALA A 95 -3.25 20.13 -8.01
N GLU A 96 -3.63 21.41 -7.98
CA GLU A 96 -3.39 22.31 -6.85
C GLU A 96 -4.07 21.83 -5.57
N MET A 97 -5.33 21.37 -5.65
CA MET A 97 -6.06 20.83 -4.51
C MET A 97 -5.39 19.58 -3.92
N HIS A 98 -4.88 18.70 -4.76
CA HIS A 98 -4.29 17.43 -4.30
C HIS A 98 -2.85 17.58 -3.86
N LEU A 99 -2.15 18.64 -4.28
CA LEU A 99 -0.75 18.86 -3.89
C LEU A 99 -0.55 18.98 -2.37
N GLU A 100 -1.48 19.60 -1.65
CA GLU A 100 -1.41 19.66 -0.19
C GLU A 100 -1.72 18.30 0.45
N ILE A 101 -2.65 17.54 -0.13
CA ILE A 101 -2.97 16.17 0.32
C ILE A 101 -1.72 15.27 0.20
N GLU A 102 -1.01 15.32 -0.92
CA GLU A 102 0.22 14.55 -1.12
C GLU A 102 1.30 14.89 -0.09
N LYS A 103 1.48 16.18 0.24
CA LYS A 103 2.44 16.61 1.28
C LYS A 103 2.09 16.03 2.65
N ASP A 104 0.82 16.11 3.04
CA ASP A 104 0.34 15.59 4.33
C ASP A 104 0.53 14.07 4.41
N MET A 105 0.28 13.36 3.30
CA MET A 105 0.49 11.92 3.19
C MET A 105 1.97 11.54 3.29
N ILE A 106 2.86 12.24 2.58
CA ILE A 106 4.31 12.05 2.65
C ILE A 106 4.81 12.23 4.10
N GLU A 107 4.40 13.31 4.77
CA GLU A 107 4.82 13.58 6.15
C GLU A 107 4.31 12.49 7.10
N THR A 108 3.05 12.08 6.94
CA THR A 108 2.42 11.06 7.76
C THR A 108 3.12 9.71 7.59
N TYR A 109 3.38 9.29 6.36
CA TYR A 109 4.04 8.02 6.08
C TYR A 109 5.52 8.01 6.48
N LYS A 110 6.23 9.15 6.41
CA LYS A 110 7.58 9.28 6.98
C LYS A 110 7.59 9.04 8.49
N LYS A 111 6.70 9.73 9.22
CA LYS A 111 6.54 9.51 10.67
C LYS A 111 6.12 8.08 11.01
N MET A 112 5.29 7.47 10.16
CA MET A 112 4.91 6.07 10.30
C MET A 112 6.11 5.16 10.15
N ALA A 113 6.90 5.29 9.08
CA ALA A 113 8.10 4.48 8.83
C ALA A 113 9.14 4.59 9.96
N GLU A 114 9.30 5.77 10.56
CA GLU A 114 10.21 6.00 11.70
C GLU A 114 9.77 5.25 12.97
N LYS A 115 8.45 5.14 13.20
CA LYS A 115 7.88 4.56 14.43
C LYS A 115 7.53 3.08 14.33
N MET A 116 7.44 2.54 13.11
CA MET A 116 7.09 1.13 12.90
C MET A 116 8.21 0.20 13.38
N THR A 117 7.84 -0.74 14.24
CA THR A 117 8.78 -1.75 14.78
C THR A 117 8.86 -3.01 13.92
N HIS A 118 7.80 -3.31 13.16
CA HIS A 118 7.77 -4.48 12.29
C HIS A 118 8.42 -4.18 10.93
N PRO A 119 9.43 -4.95 10.48
CA PRO A 119 10.17 -4.66 9.24
C PRO A 119 9.27 -4.56 8.01
N LEU A 120 8.27 -5.45 7.90
CA LEU A 120 7.33 -5.45 6.77
C LEU A 120 6.52 -4.14 6.71
N PHE A 121 5.97 -3.67 7.84
CA PHE A 121 5.20 -2.42 7.89
C PHE A 121 6.06 -1.19 7.63
N LYS A 122 7.29 -1.19 8.13
CA LYS A 122 8.26 -0.14 7.81
C LYS A 122 8.54 -0.09 6.30
N GLY A 123 8.82 -1.23 5.67
CA GLY A 123 9.04 -1.31 4.23
C GLY A 123 7.83 -0.85 3.42
N LEU A 124 6.60 -1.19 3.85
CA LEU A 124 5.38 -0.70 3.22
C LEU A 124 5.25 0.82 3.35
N ALA A 125 5.49 1.38 4.54
CA ALA A 125 5.44 2.83 4.77
C ALA A 125 6.46 3.57 3.89
N GLU A 126 7.69 3.07 3.78
CA GLU A 126 8.73 3.63 2.91
C GLU A 126 8.35 3.56 1.42
N ALA A 127 7.72 2.47 0.99
CA ALA A 127 7.21 2.35 -0.37
C ALA A 127 6.09 3.37 -0.66
N LEU A 128 5.19 3.58 0.29
CA LEU A 128 4.13 4.59 0.19
C LEU A 128 4.73 6.00 0.09
N VAL A 129 5.71 6.35 0.93
CA VAL A 129 6.40 7.66 0.85
C VAL A 129 6.93 7.93 -0.56
N LYS A 130 7.63 6.95 -1.15
CA LYS A 130 8.18 7.11 -2.51
C LYS A 130 7.10 7.27 -3.56
N ASN A 131 5.96 6.62 -3.38
CA ASN A 131 4.85 6.71 -4.32
C ASN A 131 4.18 8.08 -4.25
N GLU A 132 3.89 8.61 -3.05
CA GLU A 132 3.33 9.95 -2.90
C GLU A 132 4.31 11.05 -3.34
N GLU A 133 5.63 10.86 -3.15
CA GLU A 133 6.65 11.76 -3.70
C GLU A 133 6.61 11.82 -5.25
N ASP A 134 6.30 10.71 -5.91
CA ASP A 134 6.12 10.67 -7.36
C ASP A 134 4.79 11.32 -7.79
N HIS A 135 3.70 11.06 -7.07
CA HIS A 135 2.41 11.75 -7.30
C HIS A 135 2.58 13.27 -7.19
N HIS A 136 3.21 13.74 -6.11
CA HIS A 136 3.50 15.15 -5.89
C HIS A 136 4.32 15.77 -7.03
N ARG A 137 5.32 15.05 -7.53
CA ARG A 137 6.12 15.47 -8.70
C ARG A 137 5.25 15.61 -9.95
N LEU A 138 4.39 14.63 -10.23
CA LEU A 138 3.51 14.66 -11.40
C LEU A 138 2.48 15.79 -11.32
N LEU A 139 1.88 16.02 -10.15
CA LEU A 139 0.95 17.13 -9.93
C LEU A 139 1.64 18.49 -10.12
N LYS A 140 2.87 18.68 -9.62
CA LYS A 140 3.63 19.91 -9.86
C LYS A 140 3.86 20.18 -11.35
N LYS A 141 4.27 19.16 -12.10
CA LYS A 141 4.48 19.28 -13.56
C LYS A 141 3.20 19.69 -14.28
N LEU A 142 2.04 19.15 -13.88
CA LEU A 142 0.74 19.57 -14.44
C LEU A 142 0.44 21.05 -14.14
N ILE A 143 0.70 21.50 -12.91
CA ILE A 143 0.51 22.91 -12.52
C ILE A 143 1.44 23.83 -13.32
N GLU A 144 2.71 23.46 -13.47
CA GLU A 144 3.70 24.22 -14.23
C GLU A 144 3.30 24.32 -15.71
N LYS A 145 2.91 23.20 -16.33
CA LYS A 145 2.49 23.16 -17.74
C LYS A 145 1.29 24.06 -18.01
N TYR A 146 0.30 24.05 -17.12
CA TYR A 146 -0.93 24.83 -17.29
C TYR A 146 -0.93 26.14 -16.48
N GLY A 147 0.23 26.57 -15.99
CA GLY A 147 0.39 27.73 -15.12
C GLY A 147 0.05 29.06 -15.79
N GLU A 148 0.29 29.16 -17.11
CA GLU A 148 0.11 30.35 -17.95
C GLU A 148 -1.22 30.38 -18.73
N VAL A 149 -2.09 29.39 -18.56
CA VAL A 149 -3.43 29.33 -19.16
C VAL A 149 -4.43 30.17 -18.37
#